data_AF-A0A3B8L0S7-F1
#
_entry.id   AF-A0A3B8L0S7-F1
#
_cell.length_a   1.000
_cell.length_b   1.000
_cell.length_c   1.000
_cell.angle_alpha   90.00
_cell.angle_beta   90.00
_cell.angle_gamma   90.00
#
_symmetry.space_group_name_H-M   'P 1'
#
loop_
_entity.id
_entity.type
_entity.pdbx_description
1 polymer ?
#
loop_
_entity_poly.entity_id
_entity_poly.type
_entity_poly.pdbx_seq_one_letter_code
_entity_poly.pdbx_strand_id
1 'polypeptide(L)'
;PESVKLYGVDFGCRTVIIFTPEDLSCLWNKWMKQDPPDRPVGLKTMIIRAMKIGVNVIAYATGREPPNKLDQQKLAEQGGAEDRVARGLLKVPKLRHAGGYNDAPLAIRNLLLAVNRSFPRTASTRTLELPATDPALFRYPVVFMHGRNRFDFSAGETQQLRTYLNNGGLLFADAICGARPFDKSFRRMIGQLYPDAKLERIPADHEMFRLELGY
;
A
#
# COMPACT_ATOMS: atom_id res chain seq x y z
N PRO A 1 13.98 21.91 28.06
CA PRO A 1 13.50 21.71 26.67
C PRO A 1 12.01 21.34 26.65
N GLU A 2 11.18 22.07 25.90
CA GLU A 2 9.72 21.87 25.82
C GLU A 2 9.30 20.69 24.93
N SER A 3 10.18 20.20 24.07
CA SER A 3 9.93 19.09 23.13
C SER A 3 11.00 17.99 23.25
N VAL A 4 10.64 16.78 22.81
CA VAL A 4 11.58 15.65 22.65
C VAL A 4 11.81 15.45 21.16
N LYS A 5 13.06 15.34 20.75
CA LYS A 5 13.42 15.13 19.34
C LYS A 5 13.21 13.67 18.95
N LEU A 6 12.40 13.44 17.92
CA LEU A 6 12.24 12.13 17.28
C LEU A 6 12.85 12.17 15.88
N TYR A 7 13.66 11.17 15.58
CA TYR A 7 14.18 10.85 14.26
C TYR A 7 13.42 9.64 13.72
N GLY A 8 13.27 9.57 12.40
CA GLY A 8 12.58 8.48 11.73
C GLY A 8 13.39 7.94 10.56
N VAL A 9 13.29 6.64 10.30
CA VAL A 9 13.67 6.04 9.02
C VAL A 9 12.40 5.59 8.32
N ASP A 10 12.17 6.13 7.13
CA ASP A 10 11.03 5.78 6.31
C ASP A 10 11.36 4.58 5.43
N PHE A 11 10.44 3.61 5.41
CA PHE A 11 10.42 2.55 4.41
C PHE A 11 9.09 2.64 3.67
N GLY A 12 9.18 2.96 2.39
CA GLY A 12 8.03 3.26 1.57
C GLY A 12 7.32 4.55 2.00
N CYS A 13 6.15 4.42 2.64
CA CYS A 13 5.37 5.58 3.14
C CYS A 13 5.15 5.55 4.64
N ARG A 14 5.84 4.65 5.33
CA ARG A 14 5.74 4.51 6.77
C ARG A 14 7.11 4.73 7.37
N THR A 15 7.14 5.46 8.46
CA THR A 15 8.28 5.55 9.35
C THR A 15 8.35 4.23 10.11
N VAL A 16 9.26 3.35 9.70
CA VAL A 16 9.37 2.00 10.26
C VAL A 16 10.30 1.94 11.47
N ILE A 17 11.20 2.91 11.58
CA ILE A 17 12.08 3.06 12.74
C ILE A 17 11.87 4.47 13.29
N ILE A 18 11.62 4.57 14.59
CA ILE A 18 11.57 5.83 15.31
C ILE A 18 12.66 5.79 16.37
N PHE A 19 13.50 6.83 16.43
CA PHE A 19 14.64 6.94 17.32
C PHE A 19 14.61 8.28 18.06
N THR A 20 15.04 8.28 19.32
CA THR A 20 15.23 9.49 20.13
C THR A 20 16.64 9.44 20.75
N PRO A 21 17.42 10.54 20.68
CA PRO A 21 18.71 10.61 21.36
C PRO A 21 18.55 10.77 22.89
N GLU A 22 17.37 11.20 23.34
CA GLU A 22 17.03 11.28 24.76
C GLU A 22 16.54 9.91 25.26
N ASP A 23 17.06 9.45 26.40
CA ASP A 23 16.60 8.22 27.05
C ASP A 23 15.23 8.44 27.72
N LEU A 24 14.18 7.90 27.09
CA LEU A 24 12.83 7.90 27.64
C LEU A 24 12.56 6.70 28.56
N SER A 25 13.38 5.65 28.50
CA SER A 25 13.15 4.38 29.22
C SER A 25 13.22 4.57 30.73
N CYS A 26 14.18 5.37 31.21
CA CYS A 26 14.29 5.73 32.62
C CYS A 26 13.01 6.42 33.14
N LEU A 27 12.36 7.24 32.32
CA LEU A 27 11.13 7.95 32.69
C LEU A 27 9.91 7.02 32.64
N TRP A 28 9.84 6.12 31.66
CA TRP A 28 8.81 5.09 31.58
C TRP A 28 8.84 4.15 32.79
N ASN A 29 10.03 3.74 33.23
CA ASN A 29 10.18 2.87 34.41
C ASN A 29 9.73 3.56 35.72
N LYS A 30 9.72 4.90 35.76
CA LYS A 30 9.22 5.67 36.90
C LYS A 30 7.72 5.96 36.85
N TRP A 31 7.06 5.66 35.72
CA TRP A 31 5.62 5.83 35.60
C TRP A 31 4.88 4.82 36.48
N MET A 32 3.86 5.30 37.19
CA MET A 32 3.01 4.47 38.05
C MET A 32 1.56 4.91 37.88
N LYS A 33 0.63 3.97 38.04
CA LYS A 33 -0.82 4.26 37.97
C LYS A 33 -1.26 5.26 39.05
N GLN A 34 -0.66 5.15 40.24
CA GLN A 34 -0.82 6.09 41.34
C GLN A 34 0.52 6.78 41.57
N ASP A 35 0.53 8.11 41.48
CA ASP A 35 1.74 8.91 41.59
C ASP A 35 2.07 9.17 43.08
N PRO A 36 3.32 9.01 43.53
CA PRO A 36 3.69 9.30 44.93
C PRO A 36 3.43 10.77 45.29
N PRO A 37 2.92 11.04 46.49
CA PRO A 37 2.57 12.41 46.90
C PRO A 37 3.78 13.34 47.00
N ASP A 38 4.97 12.79 47.23
CA ASP A 38 6.25 13.49 47.40
C ASP A 38 7.06 13.66 46.10
N ARG A 39 6.53 13.19 44.96
CA ARG A 39 7.25 13.27 43.69
C ARG A 39 7.44 14.73 43.25
N PRO A 40 8.68 15.16 42.91
CA PRO A 40 8.91 16.50 42.39
C PRO A 40 8.10 16.78 41.11
N VAL A 41 7.46 17.95 41.06
CA VAL A 41 6.60 18.38 39.92
C VAL A 41 7.35 18.34 38.59
N GLY A 42 8.64 18.72 38.59
CA GLY A 42 9.49 18.65 37.41
C GLY A 42 9.64 17.22 36.88
N LEU A 43 9.91 16.26 37.77
CA LEU A 43 10.03 14.85 37.41
C LEU A 43 8.69 14.28 36.93
N LYS A 44 7.58 14.60 37.60
CA LYS A 44 6.23 14.21 37.18
C LYS A 44 5.94 14.68 35.75
N THR A 45 6.26 15.93 35.44
CA THR A 45 6.08 16.51 34.11
C THR A 45 6.90 15.77 33.04
N MET A 46 8.15 15.44 33.35
CA MET A 46 9.03 14.67 32.46
C MET A 46 8.46 13.26 32.18
N ILE A 47 7.99 12.57 33.22
CA ILE A 47 7.39 11.24 33.12
C ILE A 47 6.14 11.27 32.23
N ILE A 48 5.20 12.19 32.50
CA ILE A 48 3.97 12.33 31.71
C ILE A 48 4.28 12.62 30.25
N ARG A 49 5.27 13.48 29.98
CA ARG A 49 5.69 13.79 28.61
C ARG A 49 6.27 12.57 27.90
N ALA A 50 7.18 11.84 28.54
CA ALA A 50 7.76 10.62 27.98
C ALA A 50 6.67 9.58 27.67
N MET A 51 5.68 9.42 28.55
CA MET A 51 4.55 8.54 28.32
C MET A 51 3.70 8.97 27.13
N LYS A 52 3.38 10.26 26.99
CA LYS A 52 2.62 10.79 25.85
C LYS A 52 3.34 10.52 24.52
N ILE A 53 4.67 10.64 24.50
CA ILE A 53 5.47 10.31 23.31
C ILE A 53 5.38 8.82 22.99
N GLY A 54 5.56 7.94 23.97
CA GLY A 54 5.42 6.50 23.79
C GLY A 54 4.03 6.11 23.27
N VAL A 55 2.97 6.70 23.83
CA VAL A 55 1.59 6.49 23.37
C VAL A 55 1.42 6.94 21.91
N ASN A 56 1.95 8.11 21.53
CA ASN A 56 1.87 8.58 20.15
C ASN A 56 2.60 7.66 19.17
N VAL A 57 3.79 7.16 19.54
CA VAL A 57 4.56 6.21 18.73
C VAL A 57 3.80 4.88 18.57
N ILE A 58 3.22 4.35 19.64
CA ILE A 58 2.41 3.11 19.58
C ILE A 58 1.13 3.34 18.76
N ALA A 59 0.43 4.46 18.97
CA ALA A 59 -0.77 4.81 18.22
C ALA A 59 -0.48 4.93 16.72
N TYR A 60 0.66 5.50 16.35
CA TYR A 60 1.14 5.53 14.97
C TYR A 60 1.40 4.12 14.43
N ALA A 61 2.18 3.31 15.16
CA ALA A 61 2.58 1.97 14.72
C ALA A 61 1.40 1.01 14.56
N THR A 62 0.37 1.18 15.38
CA THR A 62 -0.83 0.32 15.41
C THR A 62 -2.01 0.88 14.62
N GLY A 63 -1.90 2.10 14.06
CA GLY A 63 -3.06 2.76 13.46
C GLY A 63 -4.20 3.02 14.47
N ARG A 64 -3.88 3.08 15.77
CA ARG A 64 -4.84 3.11 16.90
C ARG A 64 -5.70 1.84 17.05
N GLU A 65 -5.31 0.76 16.40
CA GLU A 65 -5.93 -0.56 16.52
C GLU A 65 -4.88 -1.52 17.10
N PRO A 66 -4.81 -1.67 18.44
CA PRO A 66 -3.82 -2.54 19.06
C PRO A 66 -3.95 -3.96 18.53
N PRO A 67 -2.86 -4.59 18.05
CA PRO A 67 -2.95 -5.90 17.44
C PRO A 67 -3.44 -6.93 18.48
N ASN A 68 -4.50 -7.67 18.12
CA ASN A 68 -4.92 -8.82 18.89
C ASN A 68 -4.01 -10.02 18.54
N LYS A 69 -3.48 -10.71 19.56
CA LYS A 69 -2.63 -11.89 19.37
C LYS A 69 -3.29 -12.98 18.52
N LEU A 70 -4.61 -13.10 18.59
CA LEU A 70 -5.38 -14.10 17.82
C LEU A 70 -5.49 -13.74 16.32
N ASP A 71 -5.50 -12.46 15.98
CA ASP A 71 -5.62 -12.02 14.58
C ASP A 71 -4.31 -12.23 13.82
N GLN A 72 -3.17 -12.16 14.51
CA GLN A 72 -1.86 -12.49 13.94
C GLN A 72 -1.73 -13.97 13.56
N GLN A 73 -2.34 -14.88 14.34
CA GLN A 73 -2.37 -16.32 14.02
C GLN A 73 -3.19 -16.58 12.76
N LYS A 74 -4.38 -15.98 12.64
CA LYS A 74 -5.24 -16.13 11.44
C LYS A 74 -4.55 -15.64 10.16
N LEU A 75 -3.79 -14.54 10.22
CA LEU A 75 -3.04 -14.03 9.07
C LEU A 75 -1.87 -14.94 8.68
N ALA A 76 -1.19 -15.56 9.65
CA ALA A 76 -0.13 -16.54 9.41
C ALA A 76 -0.67 -17.85 8.82
N GLU A 77 -1.82 -18.31 9.30
CA GLU A 77 -2.51 -19.52 8.79
C GLU A 77 -3.05 -19.32 7.37
N GLN A 78 -3.53 -18.12 7.03
CA GLN A 78 -3.91 -17.73 5.66
C GLN A 78 -2.73 -17.68 4.68
N GLY A 79 -1.48 -17.69 5.17
CA GLY A 79 -0.29 -17.79 4.33
C GLY A 79 -0.10 -19.16 3.68
N GLY A 80 -0.73 -20.21 4.22
CA GLY A 80 -0.56 -21.59 3.76
C GLY A 80 -1.69 -22.17 2.91
N ALA A 81 -2.85 -21.49 2.83
CA ALA A 81 -4.01 -22.02 2.12
C ALA A 81 -4.22 -21.35 0.75
N GLU A 82 -4.26 -22.20 -0.27
CA GLU A 82 -4.66 -21.95 -1.67
C GLU A 82 -3.58 -21.51 -2.68
N ASP A 83 -2.46 -22.24 -2.70
CA ASP A 83 -1.58 -22.31 -3.89
C ASP A 83 -2.01 -23.45 -4.85
N ARG A 84 -3.32 -23.64 -5.05
CA ARG A 84 -3.85 -24.52 -6.09
C ARG A 84 -4.12 -23.70 -7.35
N VAL A 85 -3.28 -23.89 -8.36
CA VAL A 85 -3.50 -23.32 -9.71
C VAL A 85 -4.77 -23.95 -10.31
N ALA A 86 -5.94 -23.39 -9.98
CA ALA A 86 -7.18 -23.74 -10.64
C ALA A 86 -7.24 -23.03 -12.00
N ARG A 87 -7.48 -23.80 -13.06
CA ARG A 87 -7.88 -23.24 -14.36
C ARG A 87 -9.15 -22.40 -14.15
N GLY A 88 -9.19 -21.18 -14.69
CA GLY A 88 -10.35 -20.28 -14.61
C GLY A 88 -10.25 -19.12 -13.61
N LEU A 89 -9.20 -19.06 -12.77
CA LEU A 89 -9.02 -17.92 -11.86
C LEU A 89 -8.50 -16.68 -12.59
N LEU A 90 -9.02 -15.50 -12.20
CA LEU A 90 -8.49 -14.21 -12.62
C LEU A 90 -7.02 -14.09 -12.19
N LYS A 91 -6.14 -13.83 -13.15
CA LYS A 91 -4.72 -13.56 -12.92
C LYS A 91 -4.44 -12.10 -13.29
N VAL A 92 -3.86 -11.35 -12.37
CA VAL A 92 -3.56 -9.93 -12.56
C VAL A 92 -2.06 -9.72 -12.48
N PRO A 93 -1.34 -9.68 -13.61
CA PRO A 93 0.09 -9.44 -13.61
C PRO A 93 0.41 -7.97 -13.31
N LYS A 94 1.54 -7.74 -12.64
CA LYS A 94 2.13 -6.42 -12.45
C LYS A 94 2.96 -6.02 -13.66
N LEU A 95 2.71 -4.85 -14.23
CA LEU A 95 3.55 -4.27 -15.27
C LEU A 95 4.88 -3.82 -14.69
N ARG A 96 5.98 -4.24 -15.31
CA ARG A 96 7.34 -3.79 -14.95
C ARG A 96 7.58 -2.38 -15.49
N HIS A 97 8.14 -1.51 -14.66
CA HIS A 97 8.60 -0.16 -15.03
C HIS A 97 9.64 0.35 -14.02
N ALA A 98 10.42 1.36 -14.38
CA ALA A 98 11.48 1.90 -13.52
C ALA A 98 10.99 2.72 -12.30
N GLY A 99 9.69 2.99 -12.21
CA GLY A 99 9.08 3.88 -11.20
C GLY A 99 8.79 3.25 -9.84
N GLY A 100 9.47 2.15 -9.50
CA GLY A 100 9.21 1.41 -8.26
C GLY A 100 8.03 0.42 -8.37
N TYR A 101 7.95 -0.32 -9.48
CA TYR A 101 6.91 -1.33 -9.76
C TYR A 101 6.80 -2.46 -8.71
N ASN A 102 7.76 -2.54 -7.79
CA ASN A 102 7.80 -3.55 -6.73
C ASN A 102 8.07 -2.93 -5.34
N ASP A 103 7.87 -1.61 -5.18
CA ASP A 103 8.07 -0.91 -3.90
C ASP A 103 7.03 -1.29 -2.83
N ALA A 104 5.91 -1.90 -3.26
CA ALA A 104 4.89 -2.49 -2.39
C ALA A 104 4.55 -3.90 -2.89
N PRO A 105 5.43 -4.90 -2.71
CA PRO A 105 5.36 -6.19 -3.40
C PRO A 105 4.09 -7.00 -3.07
N LEU A 106 3.49 -6.75 -1.90
CA LEU A 106 2.29 -7.41 -1.41
C LEU A 106 0.99 -6.70 -1.81
N ALA A 107 1.03 -5.53 -2.45
CA ALA A 107 -0.16 -4.72 -2.74
C ALA A 107 -1.21 -5.50 -3.55
N ILE A 108 -0.81 -6.03 -4.73
CA ILE A 108 -1.72 -6.80 -5.57
C ILE A 108 -2.16 -8.10 -4.90
N ARG A 109 -1.26 -8.82 -4.22
CA ARG A 109 -1.62 -10.05 -3.50
C ARG A 109 -2.69 -9.79 -2.45
N ASN A 110 -2.53 -8.74 -1.66
CA ASN A 110 -3.48 -8.36 -0.62
C ASN A 110 -4.81 -7.89 -1.22
N LEU A 111 -4.78 -7.18 -2.35
CA LEU A 111 -5.98 -6.82 -3.10
C LEU A 111 -6.73 -8.07 -3.57
N LEU A 112 -6.03 -9.04 -4.18
CA LEU A 112 -6.66 -10.28 -4.66
C LEU A 112 -7.15 -11.17 -3.51
N LEU A 113 -6.47 -11.16 -2.36
CA LEU A 113 -6.99 -11.78 -1.12
C LEU A 113 -8.28 -11.11 -0.66
N ALA A 114 -8.35 -9.77 -0.71
CA ALA A 114 -9.57 -9.04 -0.35
C ALA A 114 -10.71 -9.34 -1.34
N VAL A 115 -10.41 -9.40 -2.64
CA VAL A 115 -11.38 -9.85 -3.67
C VAL A 115 -11.89 -11.24 -3.34
N ASN A 116 -11.01 -12.19 -3.00
CA ASN A 116 -11.40 -13.55 -2.66
C ASN A 116 -12.22 -13.66 -1.35
N ARG A 117 -12.17 -12.66 -0.46
CA ARG A 117 -13.03 -12.64 0.74
C ARG A 117 -14.47 -12.27 0.39
N SER A 118 -14.67 -11.36 -0.57
CA SER A 118 -16.00 -10.98 -1.05
C SER A 118 -16.53 -11.96 -2.09
N PHE A 119 -15.65 -12.49 -2.94
CA PHE A 119 -15.97 -13.40 -4.04
C PHE A 119 -15.04 -14.62 -3.99
N PRO A 120 -15.41 -15.67 -3.23
CA PRO A 120 -14.54 -16.82 -3.02
C PRO A 120 -14.09 -17.50 -4.32
N ARG A 121 -12.78 -17.77 -4.43
CA ARG A 121 -12.17 -18.48 -5.56
C ARG A 121 -12.34 -17.77 -6.92
N THR A 122 -12.34 -16.44 -6.93
CA THR A 122 -12.39 -15.64 -8.17
C THR A 122 -11.00 -15.35 -8.72
N ALA A 123 -10.01 -15.07 -7.87
CA ALA A 123 -8.69 -14.62 -8.28
C ALA A 123 -7.55 -15.49 -7.74
N SER A 124 -6.49 -15.61 -8.54
CA SER A 124 -5.22 -16.22 -8.15
C SER A 124 -4.37 -15.23 -7.36
N THR A 125 -3.97 -15.57 -6.14
CA THR A 125 -3.09 -14.72 -5.31
C THR A 125 -1.61 -14.79 -5.68
N ARG A 126 -1.24 -15.65 -6.64
CA ARG A 126 0.12 -15.72 -7.18
C ARG A 126 0.49 -14.42 -7.89
N THR A 127 1.54 -13.77 -7.40
CA THR A 127 2.13 -12.59 -8.04
C THR A 127 2.76 -12.99 -9.37
N LEU A 128 2.36 -12.29 -10.44
CA LEU A 128 2.93 -12.39 -11.78
C LEU A 128 3.49 -11.02 -12.16
N GLU A 129 4.56 -10.99 -12.95
CA GLU A 129 5.23 -9.77 -13.39
C GLU A 129 5.59 -9.91 -14.85
N LEU A 130 5.35 -8.87 -15.65
CA LEU A 130 5.70 -8.87 -17.07
C LEU A 130 6.03 -7.46 -17.56
N PRO A 131 6.97 -7.30 -18.51
CA PRO A 131 7.14 -6.04 -19.21
C PRO A 131 5.94 -5.77 -20.13
N ALA A 132 5.64 -4.50 -20.43
CA ALA A 132 4.52 -4.17 -21.30
C ALA A 132 4.66 -4.76 -22.72
N THR A 133 5.90 -5.03 -23.18
CA THR A 133 6.19 -5.65 -24.48
C THR A 133 5.97 -7.16 -24.54
N ASP A 134 5.66 -7.81 -23.43
CA ASP A 134 5.45 -9.27 -23.41
C ASP A 134 4.18 -9.65 -24.18
N PRO A 135 4.24 -10.52 -25.20
CA PRO A 135 3.05 -10.99 -25.92
C PRO A 135 2.01 -11.67 -25.02
N ALA A 136 2.43 -12.22 -23.87
CA ALA A 136 1.51 -12.80 -22.89
C ALA A 136 0.58 -11.76 -22.24
N LEU A 137 0.86 -10.46 -22.38
CA LEU A 137 0.02 -9.37 -21.88
C LEU A 137 -1.45 -9.55 -22.31
N PHE A 138 -1.70 -9.91 -23.57
CA PHE A 138 -3.05 -10.09 -24.11
C PHE A 138 -3.81 -11.31 -23.56
N ARG A 139 -3.16 -12.16 -22.77
CA ARG A 139 -3.81 -13.31 -22.10
C ARG A 139 -4.52 -12.91 -20.81
N TYR A 140 -4.34 -11.68 -20.35
CA TYR A 140 -4.86 -11.19 -19.08
C TYR A 140 -5.85 -10.06 -19.35
N PRO A 141 -7.10 -10.14 -18.86
CA PRO A 141 -8.09 -9.07 -19.09
C PRO A 141 -7.82 -7.83 -18.21
N VAL A 142 -7.07 -8.00 -17.13
CA VAL A 142 -6.72 -6.95 -16.17
C VAL A 142 -5.23 -7.04 -15.87
N VAL A 143 -4.54 -5.90 -15.93
CA VAL A 143 -3.16 -5.74 -15.47
C VAL A 143 -3.06 -4.66 -14.41
N PHE A 144 -2.10 -4.83 -13.51
CA PHE A 144 -1.86 -3.92 -12.39
C PHE A 144 -0.56 -3.14 -12.59
N MET A 145 -0.55 -1.88 -12.18
CA MET A 145 0.65 -1.05 -12.14
C MET A 145 0.63 -0.20 -10.88
N HIS A 146 1.77 0.00 -10.26
CA HIS A 146 1.88 0.93 -9.15
C HIS A 146 3.31 1.44 -9.01
N GLY A 147 3.50 2.59 -8.40
CA GLY A 147 4.84 3.08 -8.15
C GLY A 147 4.89 4.33 -7.28
N ARG A 148 6.10 4.70 -6.89
CA ARG A 148 6.38 5.91 -6.11
C ARG A 148 7.22 6.92 -6.89
N ASN A 149 8.00 6.45 -7.86
CA ASN A 149 9.00 7.25 -8.56
C ASN A 149 8.55 7.58 -9.98
N ARG A 150 9.27 8.52 -10.62
CA ARG A 150 9.09 8.79 -12.05
C ARG A 150 9.40 7.53 -12.85
N PHE A 151 8.64 7.32 -13.91
CA PHE A 151 8.90 6.32 -14.92
C PHE A 151 8.58 6.89 -16.30
N ASP A 152 9.14 6.25 -17.32
CA ASP A 152 8.82 6.47 -18.71
C ASP A 152 8.76 5.09 -19.38
N PHE A 153 7.81 4.93 -20.30
CA PHE A 153 7.77 3.78 -21.19
C PHE A 153 8.49 4.13 -22.49
N SER A 154 9.18 3.14 -23.04
CA SER A 154 9.69 3.20 -24.40
C SER A 154 8.54 3.33 -25.41
N ALA A 155 8.86 3.71 -26.65
CA ALA A 155 7.89 3.75 -27.73
C ALA A 155 7.22 2.37 -27.95
N GLY A 156 7.99 1.29 -27.84
CA GLY A 156 7.49 -0.08 -27.97
C GLY A 156 6.52 -0.47 -26.84
N GLU A 157 6.88 -0.17 -25.58
CA GLU A 157 6.00 -0.41 -24.42
C GLU A 157 4.71 0.40 -24.52
N THR A 158 4.82 1.67 -24.92
CA THR A 158 3.67 2.57 -25.10
C THR A 158 2.74 2.04 -26.18
N GLN A 159 3.28 1.66 -27.35
CA GLN A 159 2.48 1.12 -28.45
C GLN A 159 1.79 -0.20 -28.08
N GLN A 160 2.50 -1.08 -27.37
CA GLN A 160 1.96 -2.36 -26.94
C GLN A 160 0.84 -2.18 -25.91
N LEU A 161 1.04 -1.28 -24.94
CA LEU A 161 0.02 -0.95 -23.94
C LEU A 161 -1.21 -0.30 -24.58
N ARG A 162 -1.02 0.58 -25.58
CA ARG A 162 -2.14 1.16 -26.35
C ARG A 162 -2.95 0.08 -27.04
N THR A 163 -2.27 -0.86 -27.68
CA THR A 163 -2.92 -1.99 -28.37
C THR A 163 -3.70 -2.86 -27.39
N TYR A 164 -3.12 -3.14 -26.22
CA TYR A 164 -3.78 -3.89 -25.14
C TYR A 164 -5.07 -3.20 -24.66
N LEU A 165 -5.00 -1.91 -24.35
CA LEU A 165 -6.15 -1.14 -23.87
C LEU A 165 -7.25 -1.01 -24.94
N ASN A 166 -6.86 -0.78 -26.20
CA ASN A 166 -7.81 -0.70 -27.32
C ASN A 166 -8.50 -2.04 -27.62
N ASN A 167 -7.87 -3.16 -27.27
CA ASN A 167 -8.45 -4.50 -27.40
C ASN A 167 -9.34 -4.89 -26.20
N GLY A 168 -9.70 -3.92 -25.34
CA GLY A 168 -10.57 -4.14 -24.18
C GLY A 168 -9.85 -4.57 -22.90
N GLY A 169 -8.52 -4.54 -22.89
CA GLY A 169 -7.74 -4.76 -21.67
C GLY A 169 -7.93 -3.63 -20.65
N LEU A 170 -7.93 -3.98 -19.36
CA LEU A 170 -8.03 -3.01 -18.27
C LEU A 170 -6.66 -2.83 -17.59
N LEU A 171 -6.29 -1.57 -17.31
CA LEU A 171 -5.13 -1.21 -16.49
C LEU A 171 -5.60 -0.61 -15.17
N PHE A 172 -5.32 -1.31 -14.07
CA PHE A 172 -5.49 -0.79 -12.71
C PHE A 172 -4.17 -0.15 -12.25
N ALA A 173 -4.15 1.16 -12.07
CA ALA A 173 -2.95 1.90 -11.67
C ALA A 173 -3.12 2.55 -10.28
N ASP A 174 -2.13 2.35 -9.40
CA ASP A 174 -2.11 2.92 -8.04
C ASP A 174 -0.83 3.73 -7.79
N ALA A 175 -0.97 5.00 -7.40
CA ALA A 175 0.16 5.81 -6.95
C ALA A 175 0.42 5.50 -5.48
N ILE A 176 1.54 4.84 -5.18
CA ILE A 176 1.82 4.35 -3.82
C ILE A 176 1.84 5.55 -2.86
N CYS A 177 0.81 5.61 -1.99
CA CYS A 177 0.57 6.70 -1.06
C CYS A 177 0.44 8.08 -1.70
N GLY A 178 -0.17 8.15 -2.89
CA GLY A 178 -0.40 9.40 -3.59
C GLY A 178 0.88 10.04 -4.15
N ALA A 179 1.89 9.22 -4.44
CA ALA A 179 3.18 9.69 -4.94
C ALA A 179 3.03 10.52 -6.23
N ARG A 180 3.19 11.84 -6.07
CA ARG A 180 3.11 12.82 -7.17
C ARG A 180 4.04 12.53 -8.34
N PRO A 181 5.28 12.03 -8.15
CA PRO A 181 6.15 11.68 -9.28
C PRO A 181 5.56 10.60 -10.17
N PHE A 182 4.97 9.55 -9.58
CA PHE A 182 4.31 8.48 -10.31
C PHE A 182 3.03 8.97 -11.00
N ASP A 183 2.17 9.72 -10.29
CA ASP A 183 0.93 10.30 -10.87
C ASP A 183 1.22 11.18 -12.10
N LYS A 184 2.26 12.02 -12.05
CA LYS A 184 2.69 12.83 -13.21
C LYS A 184 3.20 11.98 -14.37
N SER A 185 3.96 10.92 -14.09
CA SER A 185 4.41 9.98 -15.12
C SER A 185 3.26 9.20 -15.74
N PHE A 186 2.30 8.74 -14.94
CA PHE A 186 1.11 8.06 -15.41
C PHE A 186 0.27 8.96 -16.32
N ARG A 187 0.00 10.21 -15.91
CA ARG A 187 -0.74 11.17 -16.75
C ARG A 187 -0.03 11.49 -18.06
N ARG A 188 1.30 11.61 -18.04
CA ARG A 188 2.11 11.78 -19.27
C ARG A 188 1.96 10.56 -20.19
N MET A 189 2.09 9.35 -19.65
CA MET A 189 1.91 8.11 -20.40
C MET A 189 0.51 8.03 -21.02
N ILE A 190 -0.55 8.34 -20.26
CA ILE A 190 -1.92 8.36 -20.79
C ILE A 190 -2.07 9.37 -21.93
N GLY A 191 -1.47 10.57 -21.81
CA GLY A 191 -1.45 11.56 -22.91
C GLY A 191 -0.66 11.10 -24.14
N GLN A 192 0.35 10.24 -23.98
CA GLN A 192 1.05 9.62 -25.11
C GLN A 192 0.22 8.51 -25.77
N LEU A 193 -0.53 7.75 -24.97
CA LEU A 193 -1.42 6.68 -25.45
C LEU A 193 -2.65 7.26 -26.18
N TYR A 194 -3.21 8.35 -25.65
CA TYR A 194 -4.44 8.98 -26.14
C TYR A 194 -4.29 10.51 -26.19
N PRO A 195 -3.62 11.07 -27.21
CA PRO A 195 -3.38 12.52 -27.30
C PRO A 195 -4.67 13.37 -27.38
N ASP A 196 -5.71 12.80 -27.99
CA ASP A 196 -7.00 13.48 -28.22
C ASP A 196 -8.01 13.24 -27.10
N ALA A 197 -7.65 12.47 -26.07
CA ALA A 197 -8.50 12.18 -24.92
C ALA A 197 -7.91 12.72 -23.63
N LYS A 198 -8.78 13.16 -22.72
CA LYS A 198 -8.38 13.64 -21.40
C LYS A 198 -8.70 12.59 -20.35
N LEU A 199 -7.75 12.38 -19.42
CA LEU A 199 -8.03 11.60 -18.22
C LEU A 199 -8.93 12.41 -17.29
N GLU A 200 -10.15 11.93 -17.10
CA GLU A 200 -11.18 12.59 -16.30
C GLU A 200 -11.52 11.80 -15.05
N ARG A 201 -12.11 12.50 -14.06
CA ARG A 201 -12.60 11.84 -12.86
C ARG A 201 -13.87 11.09 -13.21
N ILE A 202 -13.92 9.79 -12.88
CA ILE A 202 -15.13 9.00 -13.01
C ILE A 202 -16.22 9.62 -12.12
N PRO A 203 -17.40 9.95 -12.67
CA PRO A 203 -18.52 10.50 -11.91
C PRO A 203 -18.95 9.59 -10.75
N ALA A 204 -19.39 10.17 -9.64
CA ALA A 204 -19.77 9.39 -8.44
C ALA A 204 -21.01 8.50 -8.65
N ASP A 205 -21.82 8.82 -9.66
CA ASP A 205 -23.02 8.08 -10.08
C ASP A 205 -22.75 7.02 -11.16
N HIS A 206 -21.50 6.87 -11.60
CA HIS A 206 -21.10 5.86 -12.59
C HIS A 206 -21.42 4.44 -12.10
N GLU A 207 -21.86 3.56 -13.02
CA GLU A 207 -22.30 2.19 -12.71
C GLU A 207 -21.23 1.35 -11.97
N MET A 208 -19.96 1.61 -12.26
CA MET A 208 -18.80 1.01 -11.57
C MET A 208 -18.86 1.16 -10.04
N PHE A 209 -19.50 2.22 -9.52
CA PHE A 209 -19.66 2.45 -8.08
C PHE A 209 -20.99 1.95 -7.52
N ARG A 210 -21.90 1.46 -8.37
CA ARG A 210 -23.26 1.03 -7.99
C ARG A 210 -23.47 -0.48 -8.11
N LEU A 211 -22.73 -1.14 -8.99
CA LEU A 211 -22.85 -2.58 -9.20
C LEU A 211 -22.37 -3.35 -7.95
N GLU A 212 -23.29 -4.02 -7.27
CA GLU A 212 -22.98 -5.01 -6.22
C GLU A 212 -22.60 -6.39 -6.80
N LEU A 213 -22.63 -6.58 -8.12
CA LEU A 213 -22.65 -7.91 -8.73
C LEU A 213 -21.26 -8.47 -9.07
N GLY A 214 -20.94 -9.58 -8.41
CA GLY A 214 -20.53 -10.80 -9.10
C GLY A 214 -21.79 -11.64 -9.36
N TYR A 215 -21.91 -12.23 -10.56
CA TYR A 215 -22.90 -13.28 -10.83
C TYR A 215 -22.51 -14.59 -10.12
#